data_AF-A0A535TQK6-F1
#
_entry.id   AF-A0A535TQK6-F1
#
_cell.length_a   1.000
_cell.length_b   1.000
_cell.length_c   1.000
_cell.angle_alpha   90.00
_cell.angle_beta   90.00
_cell.angle_gamma   90.00
#
_symmetry.space_group_name_H-M   'P 1'
#
loop_
_entity.id
_entity.type
_entity.pdbx_description
1 polymer ?
#
loop_
_entity_poly.entity_id
_entity_poly.type
_entity_poly.pdbx_seq_one_letter_code
_entity_poly.pdbx_strand_id
1 'polypeptide(L)'
;NLIAWTGYVESGKTDPKVDWVTPFTTATGCKINVKFADTSDEMVTLMRQGGGTQYDGVSASGDATNRLIAHGDVAEVNTNLIPDFKDVIQSLQSPRHNTINGHHYGVPYMYGPNVLMYNTSKVSPAPTSWKDTWEKSSPY
;
A
#
# COMPACT_ATOMS: atom_id res chain seq x y z
N ASN A 1 10.94 -6.85 9.01
CA ASN A 1 10.09 -5.80 9.60
C ASN A 1 9.50 -4.97 8.48
N LEU A 2 8.18 -4.96 8.33
CA LEU A 2 7.48 -4.25 7.25
C LEU A 2 6.56 -3.20 7.83
N ILE A 3 6.35 -2.11 7.09
CA ILE A 3 5.24 -1.18 7.32
C ILE A 3 4.16 -1.49 6.30
N ALA A 4 2.91 -1.59 6.73
CA ALA A 4 1.81 -1.85 5.81
C ALA A 4 0.51 -1.14 6.18
N TRP A 5 -0.35 -0.94 5.19
CA TRP A 5 -1.76 -0.63 5.42
C TRP A 5 -2.43 -1.75 6.22
N THR A 6 -3.39 -1.38 7.07
CA THR A 6 -4.24 -2.35 7.78
C THR A 6 -4.96 -3.25 6.77
N GLY A 7 -4.90 -4.56 6.97
CA GLY A 7 -5.50 -5.57 6.08
C GLY A 7 -4.61 -6.05 4.93
N TYR A 8 -3.39 -5.50 4.78
CA TYR A 8 -2.50 -5.85 3.67
C TYR A 8 -1.52 -6.99 4.01
N VAL A 9 -1.47 -7.43 5.26
CA VAL A 9 -0.58 -8.53 5.67
C VAL A 9 -1.32 -9.46 6.61
N GLU A 10 -1.89 -10.53 6.04
CA GLU A 10 -2.78 -11.45 6.76
C GLU A 10 -2.11 -12.80 7.03
N SER A 11 -2.21 -13.24 8.28
CA SER A 11 -1.63 -14.48 8.78
C SER A 11 -2.69 -15.47 9.29
N GLY A 12 -3.93 -15.37 8.81
CA GLY A 12 -5.04 -16.19 9.27
C GLY A 12 -5.56 -15.88 10.69
N LYS A 13 -5.03 -14.86 11.37
CA LYS A 13 -5.42 -14.52 12.76
C LYS A 13 -6.79 -13.87 12.85
N THR A 14 -7.14 -13.04 11.86
CA THR A 14 -8.43 -12.35 11.79
C THR A 14 -9.50 -13.26 11.15
N ASP A 15 -9.17 -13.84 10.00
CA ASP A 15 -9.96 -14.88 9.33
C ASP A 15 -9.03 -16.03 8.91
N PRO A 16 -9.20 -17.26 9.43
CA PRO A 16 -8.38 -18.42 9.05
C PRO A 16 -8.35 -18.75 7.56
N LYS A 17 -9.30 -18.23 6.77
CA LYS A 17 -9.35 -18.42 5.31
C LYS A 17 -8.43 -17.46 4.55
N VAL A 18 -7.89 -16.44 5.22
CA VAL A 18 -7.09 -15.38 4.61
C VAL A 18 -5.70 -15.42 5.23
N ASP A 19 -4.79 -16.15 4.58
CA ASP A 19 -3.42 -16.35 5.06
C ASP A 19 -2.41 -16.49 3.91
N TRP A 20 -1.60 -15.45 3.73
CA TRP A 20 -0.44 -15.47 2.83
C TRP A 20 0.90 -15.32 3.58
N VAL A 21 0.89 -15.05 4.88
CA VAL A 21 2.10 -14.90 5.70
C VAL A 21 2.64 -16.24 6.18
N THR A 22 1.76 -17.17 6.61
CA THR A 22 2.19 -18.46 7.15
C THR A 22 2.91 -19.29 6.08
N PRO A 23 2.37 -19.46 4.84
CA PRO A 23 3.08 -20.21 3.81
C PRO A 23 4.47 -19.63 3.49
N PHE A 24 4.57 -18.30 3.41
CA PHE A 24 5.85 -17.61 3.19
C PHE A 24 6.85 -17.89 4.32
N THR A 25 6.40 -17.75 5.57
CA THR A 25 7.25 -17.98 6.75
C THR A 25 7.71 -19.44 6.83
N THR A 26 6.83 -20.40 6.52
CA THR A 26 7.16 -21.83 6.49
C THR A 26 8.17 -22.17 5.39
N ALA A 27 8.01 -21.60 4.19
CA ALA A 27 8.89 -21.90 3.06
C ALA A 27 10.28 -21.27 3.19
N THR A 28 10.39 -20.10 3.83
CA THR A 28 11.63 -19.30 3.85
C THR A 28 12.32 -19.29 5.22
N GLY A 29 11.61 -19.62 6.29
CA GLY A 29 12.05 -19.39 7.67
C GLY A 29 12.09 -17.92 8.08
N CYS A 30 11.74 -16.99 7.19
CA CYS A 30 11.75 -15.56 7.46
C CYS A 30 10.54 -15.18 8.32
N LYS A 31 10.81 -14.62 9.51
CA LYS A 31 9.76 -14.13 10.40
C LYS A 31 9.27 -12.76 9.95
N ILE A 32 7.98 -12.66 9.66
CA ILE A 32 7.34 -11.40 9.30
C ILE A 32 6.84 -10.68 10.56
N ASN A 33 7.37 -9.48 10.80
CA ASN A 33 6.83 -8.51 11.75
C ASN A 33 6.28 -7.31 10.98
N VAL A 34 5.07 -6.87 11.31
CA VAL A 34 4.39 -5.77 10.62
C VAL A 34 4.05 -4.67 11.61
N LYS A 35 4.37 -3.43 11.23
CA LYS A 35 3.82 -2.22 11.82
C LYS A 35 2.73 -1.70 10.89
N PHE A 36 1.48 -1.75 11.35
CA PHE A 36 0.38 -1.13 10.61
C PHE A 36 0.39 0.39 10.78
N ALA A 37 0.06 1.09 9.71
CA ALA A 37 -0.09 2.54 9.63
C ALA A 37 -1.27 2.87 8.70
N ASP A 38 -2.02 3.93 9.03
CA ASP A 38 -3.27 4.28 8.34
C ASP A 38 -3.16 5.61 7.56
N THR A 39 -1.95 6.17 7.47
CA THR A 39 -1.67 7.34 6.62
C THR A 39 -0.30 7.25 5.96
N SER A 40 -0.18 7.82 4.76
CA SER A 40 1.10 7.97 4.07
C SER A 40 2.13 8.76 4.89
N ASP A 41 1.70 9.79 5.63
CA ASP A 41 2.59 10.59 6.49
C ASP A 41 3.19 9.79 7.65
N GLU A 42 2.38 8.93 8.27
CA GLU A 42 2.88 8.00 9.29
C GLU A 42 3.89 7.03 8.67
N MET A 43 3.60 6.48 7.49
CA MET A 43 4.52 5.57 6.79
C MET A 43 5.86 6.22 6.45
N VAL A 44 5.88 7.46 5.95
CA VAL A 44 7.13 8.21 5.70
C VAL A 44 7.89 8.44 7.00
N THR A 45 7.18 8.81 8.07
CA THR A 45 7.79 9.02 9.38
C THR A 45 8.44 7.73 9.89
N LEU A 46 7.73 6.60 9.82
CA LEU A 46 8.21 5.30 10.25
C LEU A 46 9.44 4.83 9.45
N MET A 47 9.43 4.99 8.12
CA MET A 47 10.59 4.64 7.29
C MET A 47 11.85 5.43 7.67
N ARG A 48 11.71 6.68 8.13
CA ARG A 48 12.84 7.52 8.55
C ARG A 48 13.27 7.32 10.01
N GLN A 49 12.40 6.76 10.84
CA GLN A 49 12.70 6.54 12.24
C GLN A 49 13.94 5.65 12.42
N GLY A 50 14.67 5.92 13.51
CA GLY A 50 15.91 5.19 13.80
C GLY A 50 17.00 5.33 12.75
N GLY A 51 16.97 6.39 11.92
CA GLY A 51 17.96 6.63 10.87
C GLY A 51 17.76 5.79 9.61
N GLY A 52 16.55 5.29 9.36
CA GLY A 52 16.24 4.52 8.15
C GLY A 52 16.55 3.02 8.23
N THR A 53 16.94 2.51 9.40
CA THR A 53 17.41 1.12 9.55
C THR A 53 16.43 0.19 10.27
N GLN A 54 15.24 0.68 10.61
CA GLN A 54 14.27 -0.09 11.43
C GLN A 54 13.39 -1.02 10.61
N TYR A 55 13.13 -0.65 9.35
CA TYR A 55 12.18 -1.34 8.47
C TYR A 55 12.85 -1.74 7.17
N ASP A 56 12.51 -2.94 6.69
CA ASP A 56 13.04 -3.50 5.44
C ASP A 56 12.22 -3.06 4.23
N GLY A 57 10.99 -2.59 4.44
CA GLY A 57 10.09 -2.16 3.37
C GLY A 57 8.76 -1.60 3.86
N VAL A 58 8.06 -0.93 2.95
CA VAL A 58 6.79 -0.27 3.21
C VAL A 58 5.84 -0.44 2.01
N SER A 59 4.55 -0.72 2.27
CA SER A 59 3.53 -0.64 1.21
C SER A 59 3.08 0.81 0.98
N ALA A 60 4.00 1.62 0.46
CA ALA A 60 3.78 3.04 0.25
C ALA A 60 2.82 3.33 -0.91
N SER A 61 1.83 4.20 -0.65
CA SER A 61 1.04 4.86 -1.70
C SER A 61 1.92 5.83 -2.50
N GLY A 62 1.51 6.17 -3.72
CA GLY A 62 2.35 6.99 -4.63
C GLY A 62 2.77 8.36 -4.07
N ASP A 63 1.98 8.96 -3.18
CA ASP A 63 2.32 10.20 -2.48
C ASP A 63 3.45 10.00 -1.44
N ALA A 64 3.49 8.86 -0.77
CA ALA A 64 4.62 8.46 0.07
C ALA A 64 5.84 8.02 -0.77
N THR A 65 5.65 7.22 -1.82
CA THR A 65 6.73 6.70 -2.66
C THR A 65 7.59 7.84 -3.23
N ASN A 66 6.96 8.87 -3.79
CA ASN A 66 7.68 10.03 -4.33
C ASN A 66 8.54 10.73 -3.27
N ARG A 67 8.03 10.89 -2.04
CA ARG A 67 8.75 11.53 -0.93
C ARG A 67 9.95 10.69 -0.49
N LEU A 68 9.76 9.37 -0.38
CA LEU A 68 10.81 8.45 0.02
C LEU A 68 11.95 8.40 -1.02
N ILE A 69 11.61 8.34 -2.31
CA ILE A 69 12.60 8.38 -3.39
C ILE A 69 13.35 9.71 -3.39
N ALA A 70 12.64 10.84 -3.33
CA ALA A 70 13.25 12.17 -3.38
C ALA A 70 14.24 12.43 -2.24
N HIS A 71 14.04 11.79 -1.09
CA HIS A 71 14.94 11.90 0.06
C HIS A 71 16.01 10.81 0.14
N GLY A 72 16.00 9.82 -0.76
CA GLY A 72 16.92 8.69 -0.72
C GLY A 72 16.64 7.70 0.43
N ASP A 73 15.41 7.67 0.93
CA ASP A 73 14.99 6.79 2.03
C ASP A 73 14.78 5.33 1.58
N VAL A 74 14.73 5.08 0.26
CA VAL A 74 14.50 3.76 -0.34
C VAL A 74 15.50 3.49 -1.45
N ALA A 75 15.89 2.23 -1.58
CA ALA A 75 16.80 1.76 -2.62
C ALA A 75 16.06 1.38 -3.91
N GLU A 76 16.80 1.40 -5.03
CA GLU A 76 16.35 0.80 -6.28
C GLU A 76 16.12 -0.72 -6.10
N VAL A 77 15.08 -1.23 -6.74
CA VAL A 77 14.70 -2.63 -6.78
C VAL A 77 15.03 -3.21 -8.15
N ASN A 78 15.85 -4.26 -8.18
CA ASN A 78 16.10 -5.02 -9.40
C ASN A 78 14.92 -5.98 -9.67
N THR A 79 13.98 -5.55 -10.50
CA THR A 79 12.79 -6.33 -10.86
C THR A 79 13.11 -7.63 -11.60
N ASN A 80 14.30 -7.77 -12.20
CA ASN A 80 14.73 -9.03 -12.84
C ASN A 80 14.94 -10.17 -11.84
N LEU A 81 15.08 -9.87 -10.53
CA LEU A 81 15.17 -10.89 -9.48
C LEU A 81 13.79 -11.43 -9.06
N ILE A 82 12.71 -10.93 -9.66
CA ILE A 82 11.32 -11.25 -9.32
C ILE A 82 10.68 -11.88 -10.57
N PRO A 83 10.73 -13.22 -10.73
CA PRO A 83 10.22 -13.90 -11.92
C PRO A 83 8.75 -13.57 -12.24
N ASP A 84 7.96 -13.35 -11.19
CA ASP A 84 6.52 -13.07 -11.30
C ASP A 84 6.21 -11.61 -11.60
N PHE A 85 7.22 -10.72 -11.70
CA PHE A 85 7.00 -9.32 -12.07
C PHE A 85 6.35 -9.18 -13.45
N LYS A 86 6.61 -10.13 -14.35
CA LYS A 86 5.98 -10.23 -15.67
C LYS A 86 4.46 -10.38 -15.62
N ASP A 87 3.93 -10.89 -14.51
CA ASP A 87 2.50 -11.17 -14.33
C ASP A 87 1.75 -9.96 -13.74
N VAL A 88 2.47 -8.90 -13.35
CA VAL A 88 1.87 -7.61 -12.98
C VAL A 88 1.22 -6.97 -14.19
N ILE A 89 0.02 -6.41 -14.01
CA ILE A 89 -0.69 -5.71 -15.09
C ILE A 89 0.16 -4.60 -15.70
N GLN A 90 0.16 -4.50 -17.03
CA GLN A 90 1.11 -3.66 -17.79
C GLN A 90 1.14 -2.19 -17.33
N SER A 91 -0.01 -1.63 -16.97
CA SER A 91 -0.13 -0.24 -16.51
C SER A 91 0.52 0.02 -15.14
N LEU A 92 0.75 -1.03 -14.35
CA LEU A 92 1.36 -0.96 -13.03
C LEU A 92 2.82 -1.43 -13.01
N GLN A 93 3.37 -1.99 -14.09
CA GLN A 93 4.77 -2.41 -14.12
C GLN A 93 5.75 -1.22 -14.01
N SER A 94 5.42 -0.04 -14.55
CA SER A 94 6.33 1.11 -14.52
C SER A 94 5.63 2.46 -14.28
N PRO A 95 4.82 2.60 -13.22
CA PRO A 95 4.11 3.85 -12.96
C PRO A 95 5.09 4.94 -12.51
N ARG A 96 4.82 6.18 -12.92
CA ARG A 96 5.71 7.32 -12.71
C ARG A 96 6.03 7.63 -11.24
N HIS A 97 5.19 7.18 -10.30
CA HIS A 97 5.40 7.42 -8.87
C HIS A 97 6.41 6.46 -8.22
N ASN A 98 6.76 5.34 -8.87
CA ASN A 98 7.74 4.38 -8.36
C ASN A 98 8.85 4.04 -9.37
N THR A 99 8.82 4.62 -10.57
CA THR A 99 9.79 4.38 -11.63
C THR A 99 10.36 5.71 -12.11
N ILE A 100 11.65 5.95 -11.84
CA ILE A 100 12.34 7.20 -12.15
C ILE A 100 13.46 6.91 -13.14
N ASN A 101 13.43 7.55 -14.32
CA ASN A 101 14.43 7.36 -15.37
C ASN A 101 14.66 5.88 -15.76
N GLY A 102 13.64 5.03 -15.68
CA GLY A 102 13.73 3.60 -15.96
C GLY A 102 14.17 2.73 -14.78
N HIS A 103 14.52 3.33 -13.64
CA HIS A 103 14.87 2.64 -12.41
C HIS A 103 13.63 2.43 -11.54
N HIS A 104 13.42 1.20 -11.06
CA HIS A 104 12.28 0.85 -10.21
C HIS A 104 12.64 1.02 -8.73
N TYR A 105 11.74 1.58 -7.94
CA TYR A 105 11.93 1.79 -6.49
C TYR A 105 10.91 1.00 -5.65
N GLY A 106 10.24 0.03 -6.26
CA GLY A 106 9.26 -0.80 -5.58
C GLY A 106 8.61 -1.81 -6.50
N VAL A 107 7.89 -2.74 -5.90
CA VAL A 107 7.08 -3.75 -6.58
C VAL A 107 5.60 -3.40 -6.37
N PRO A 108 4.79 -3.30 -7.44
CA PRO A 108 3.35 -3.08 -7.31
C PRO A 108 2.71 -4.19 -6.47
N TYR A 109 1.91 -3.80 -5.48
CA TYR A 109 1.26 -4.76 -4.57
C TYR A 109 -0.25 -4.77 -4.73
N MET A 110 -0.91 -3.65 -4.42
CA MET A 110 -2.35 -3.47 -4.57
C MET A 110 -2.64 -2.07 -5.14
N TYR A 111 -3.80 -1.92 -5.76
CA TYR A 111 -4.33 -0.64 -6.20
C TYR A 111 -5.85 -0.62 -5.98
N GLY A 112 -6.41 0.56 -5.80
CA GLY A 112 -7.85 0.72 -5.64
C GLY A 112 -8.25 2.19 -5.58
N PRO A 113 -9.55 2.48 -5.82
CA PRO A 113 -10.07 3.82 -5.69
C PRO A 113 -10.38 4.17 -4.23
N ASN A 114 -10.30 5.45 -3.88
CA ASN A 114 -11.06 5.99 -2.76
C ASN A 114 -12.53 6.12 -3.19
N VAL A 115 -13.43 5.49 -2.45
CA VAL A 115 -14.86 5.40 -2.81
C VAL A 115 -15.73 6.19 -1.84
N LEU A 116 -16.89 6.63 -2.32
CA LEU A 116 -17.92 7.21 -1.47
C LEU A 116 -18.72 6.08 -0.80
N MET A 117 -18.42 5.81 0.47
CA MET A 117 -19.11 4.80 1.27
C MET A 117 -20.30 5.43 2.01
N TYR A 118 -21.47 4.78 1.99
CA TYR A 118 -22.68 5.25 2.67
C TYR A 118 -23.51 4.09 3.22
N ASN A 119 -24.37 4.37 4.21
CA ASN A 119 -25.30 3.39 4.77
C ASN A 119 -26.63 3.43 4.00
N THR A 120 -26.93 2.35 3.27
CA THR A 120 -28.12 2.24 2.41
C THR A 120 -29.45 2.27 3.18
N SER A 121 -29.44 2.03 4.49
CA SER A 121 -30.63 2.15 5.34
C SER A 121 -30.92 3.60 5.75
N LYS A 122 -29.99 4.53 5.52
CA LYS A 122 -30.10 5.94 5.92
C LYS A 122 -30.07 6.91 4.73
N VAL A 123 -29.39 6.54 3.65
CA VAL A 123 -29.16 7.40 2.49
C VAL A 123 -29.88 6.80 1.28
N SER A 124 -30.89 7.52 0.77
CA SER A 124 -31.65 7.15 -0.42
C SER A 124 -32.15 8.41 -1.13
N PRO A 125 -31.93 8.57 -2.46
CA PRO A 125 -31.31 7.61 -3.39
C PRO A 125 -29.80 7.44 -3.17
N ALA A 126 -29.12 6.55 -3.91
CA ALA A 126 -27.65 6.44 -3.83
C ALA A 126 -26.97 7.76 -4.26
N PRO A 127 -25.97 8.27 -3.51
CA PRO A 127 -25.19 9.44 -3.92
C PRO A 127 -24.51 9.21 -5.26
N THR A 128 -24.50 10.22 -6.12
CA THR A 128 -23.87 10.14 -7.45
C THR A 128 -22.76 11.16 -7.64
N SER A 129 -22.52 12.02 -6.64
CA SER A 129 -21.48 13.04 -6.67
C SER A 129 -20.77 13.16 -5.32
N TRP A 130 -19.47 13.46 -5.35
CA TRP A 130 -18.73 13.82 -4.15
C TRP A 130 -19.27 15.10 -3.49
N LYS A 131 -19.95 15.97 -4.25
CA LYS A 131 -20.62 17.18 -3.76
C LYS A 131 -21.55 16.91 -2.57
N ASP A 132 -22.16 15.73 -2.55
CA ASP A 132 -23.08 15.30 -1.52
C ASP A 132 -22.43 15.22 -0.12
N THR A 133 -21.09 15.24 -0.04
CA THR A 133 -20.32 15.20 1.21
C THR A 133 -19.94 16.57 1.78
N TRP A 134 -20.09 17.67 1.02
CA TRP A 134 -19.68 19.02 1.48
C TRP A 134 -20.64 20.15 1.10
N GLU A 135 -21.50 19.98 0.10
CA GLU A 135 -22.47 21.01 -0.27
C GLU A 135 -23.63 21.03 0.73
N LYS A 136 -23.96 22.21 1.25
CA LYS A 136 -25.10 22.38 2.17
C LYS A 136 -26.44 21.99 1.55
N SER A 137 -26.53 21.98 0.23
CA SER A 137 -27.70 21.57 -0.55
C SER A 137 -27.76 20.06 -0.83
N SER A 138 -26.88 19.26 -0.22
CA SER A 138 -26.93 17.79 -0.32
C SER A 138 -28.34 17.29 0.04
N PRO A 139 -28.91 16.34 -0.73
CA PRO A 139 -30.27 15.85 -0.50
C PRO A 139 -30.36 14.83 0.67
N TYR A 140 -29.25 14.57 1.36
CA TYR A 140 -29.09 13.55 2.40
C TYR A 140 -28.92 14.11 3.80
#